data_AF-A0A2S7PZI4-F1
#
_entry.id   AF-A0A2S7PZI4-F1
#
_cell.length_a   1.000
_cell.length_b   1.000
_cell.length_c   1.000
_cell.angle_alpha   90.00
_cell.angle_beta   90.00
_cell.angle_gamma   90.00
#
_symmetry.space_group_name_H-M   'P 1'
#
loop_
_entity.id
_entity.type
_entity.pdbx_description
1 polymer ?
#
loop_
_entity_poly.entity_id
_entity_poly.type
_entity_poly.pdbx_seq_one_letter_code
_entity_poly.pdbx_strand_id
1 'polypeptide(L)'
;MARYLIPSKLGLLALVELYTDGIVSTSSTIPILSFILSQLLPSSSVKQTTNSSASGQYSVLNLEAFETLLKHHNAALGHPGRSLWDHFLAKIWKIDSLNALHEFFARLNSLLAKTREEIKKDGELGIPPPAEDMILLSRTSPLGSFVRRAKIEFERLKFGDVLQLWTTFIRWRQESKTYWARRGGILSKWAGDQVLSEGEEEWGLEETETLAQIAYGGLEDDGYAGSISTDDVEKLLEFHVEQMQSKFSQC
;
A
#
# COMPACT_ATOMS: atom_id res chain seq x y z
N MET A 1 8.08 16.74 -9.82
CA MET A 1 7.96 16.99 -8.37
C MET A 1 7.84 15.64 -7.70
N ALA A 2 8.70 15.35 -6.72
CA ALA A 2 8.62 14.09 -6.01
C ALA A 2 7.26 14.01 -5.27
N ARG A 3 6.60 12.85 -5.36
CA ARG A 3 5.23 12.65 -4.88
C ARG A 3 5.24 11.90 -3.58
N TYR A 4 4.39 12.32 -2.64
CA TYR A 4 4.21 11.59 -1.38
C TYR A 4 3.66 10.18 -1.64
N LEU A 5 2.60 10.10 -2.45
CA LEU A 5 1.96 8.84 -2.82
C LEU A 5 2.75 8.14 -3.92
N ILE A 6 3.22 6.95 -3.59
CA ILE A 6 3.89 6.01 -4.48
C ILE A 6 3.28 4.62 -4.27
N PRO A 7 3.48 3.65 -5.19
CA PRO A 7 2.91 2.32 -5.09
C PRO A 7 3.21 1.60 -3.77
N SER A 8 4.40 1.76 -3.21
CA SER A 8 4.76 1.15 -1.92
C SER A 8 3.96 1.72 -0.74
N LYS A 9 3.59 3.01 -0.76
CA LYS A 9 2.68 3.61 0.23
C LYS A 9 1.25 3.10 0.05
N LEU A 10 0.81 2.82 -1.18
CA LEU A 10 -0.47 2.12 -1.42
C LEU A 10 -0.43 0.70 -0.84
N GLY A 11 0.68 -0.01 -1.00
CA GLY A 11 0.93 -1.28 -0.33
C GLY A 11 0.83 -1.16 1.20
N LEU A 12 1.49 -0.17 1.81
CA LEU A 12 1.36 0.08 3.25
C LEU A 12 -0.09 0.36 3.65
N LEU A 13 -0.85 1.14 2.89
CA LEU A 13 -2.27 1.40 3.19
C LEU A 13 -3.11 0.13 3.11
N ALA A 14 -2.87 -0.73 2.12
CA ALA A 14 -3.53 -2.04 2.03
C ALA A 14 -3.18 -2.95 3.21
N LEU A 15 -1.94 -2.91 3.69
CA LEU A 15 -1.52 -3.65 4.89
C LEU A 15 -2.18 -3.10 6.17
N VAL A 16 -2.33 -1.78 6.27
CA VAL A 16 -3.08 -1.15 7.36
C VAL A 16 -4.54 -1.58 7.33
N GLU A 17 -5.17 -1.62 6.16
CA GLU A 17 -6.55 -2.12 6.00
C GLU A 17 -6.68 -3.59 6.46
N LEU A 18 -5.73 -4.46 6.08
CA LEU A 18 -5.72 -5.85 6.55
C LEU A 18 -5.59 -5.98 8.07
N TYR A 19 -4.79 -5.10 8.69
CA TYR A 19 -4.68 -5.04 10.14
C TYR A 19 -5.99 -4.59 10.77
N THR A 20 -6.65 -3.57 10.23
CA THR A 20 -7.93 -3.07 10.75
C THR A 20 -9.08 -4.04 10.55
N ASP A 21 -9.04 -4.86 9.51
CA ASP A 21 -10.03 -5.90 9.23
C ASP A 21 -9.90 -7.13 10.17
N GLY A 22 -8.95 -7.13 11.11
CA GLY A 22 -8.76 -8.25 12.05
C GLY A 22 -8.20 -9.53 11.43
N ILE A 23 -7.73 -9.46 10.17
CA ILE A 23 -7.19 -10.63 9.43
C ILE A 23 -5.81 -11.04 9.99
N VAL A 24 -5.12 -10.14 10.69
CA VAL A 24 -3.79 -10.40 11.27
C VAL A 24 -3.91 -11.18 12.58
N SER A 25 -3.22 -12.32 12.68
CA SER A 25 -3.16 -13.11 13.92
C SER A 25 -2.50 -12.32 15.06
N THR A 26 -2.97 -12.52 16.30
CA THR A 26 -2.40 -11.92 17.51
C THR A 26 -0.89 -12.14 17.60
N SER A 27 -0.40 -13.32 17.21
CA SER A 27 1.04 -13.66 17.18
C SER A 27 1.84 -12.86 16.15
N SER A 28 1.20 -12.45 15.06
CA SER A 28 1.82 -11.72 13.93
C SER A 28 1.62 -10.20 14.02
N THR A 29 0.87 -9.73 15.01
CA THR A 29 0.50 -8.30 15.15
C THR A 29 1.72 -7.43 15.43
N ILE A 30 2.60 -7.83 16.36
CA ILE A 30 3.77 -7.04 16.75
C ILE A 30 4.77 -6.88 15.59
N PRO A 31 5.18 -7.95 14.87
CA PRO A 31 6.06 -7.81 13.70
C PRO A 31 5.50 -6.89 12.62
N ILE A 32 4.19 -7.02 12.31
CA ILE A 32 3.54 -6.21 11.26
C ILE A 32 3.45 -4.74 11.66
N LEU A 33 3.00 -4.45 12.88
CA LEU A 33 2.95 -3.07 13.37
C LEU A 33 4.34 -2.45 13.48
N SER A 34 5.34 -3.21 13.93
CA SER A 34 6.73 -2.73 13.99
C SER A 34 7.27 -2.39 12.60
N PHE A 35 6.95 -3.22 11.59
CA PHE A 35 7.29 -2.95 10.21
C PHE A 35 6.58 -1.72 9.66
N ILE A 36 5.28 -1.55 9.89
CA ILE A 36 4.57 -0.37 9.42
C ILE A 36 5.14 0.88 10.10
N LEU A 37 5.34 0.84 11.42
CA LEU A 37 5.86 1.99 12.17
C LEU A 37 7.29 2.35 11.79
N SER A 38 8.17 1.39 11.49
CA SER A 38 9.54 1.69 11.03
C SER A 38 9.57 2.42 9.69
N GLN A 39 8.52 2.28 8.88
CA GLN A 39 8.38 2.96 7.59
C GLN A 39 7.69 4.32 7.71
N LEU A 40 6.88 4.52 8.75
CA LEU A 40 6.16 5.75 9.01
C LEU A 40 6.97 6.75 9.84
N LEU A 41 7.69 6.27 10.86
CA LEU A 41 8.41 7.11 11.82
C LEU A 41 9.84 7.41 11.33
N PRO A 42 10.41 8.57 11.71
CA PRO A 42 11.82 8.88 11.48
C PRO A 42 12.73 7.86 12.17
N SER A 43 13.89 7.57 11.57
CA SER A 43 14.91 6.66 12.11
C SER A 43 15.34 7.02 13.54
N SER A 44 15.32 8.31 13.88
CA SER A 44 15.63 8.84 15.22
C SER A 44 14.64 8.43 16.32
N SER A 45 13.41 8.03 15.97
CA SER A 45 12.36 7.66 16.93
C SER A 45 12.38 6.17 17.31
N VAL A 46 12.99 5.31 16.48
CA VAL A 46 13.06 3.87 16.74
C VAL A 46 14.48 3.56 17.20
N LYS A 47 14.70 3.63 18.52
CA LYS A 47 15.91 3.06 19.13
C LYS A 47 15.89 1.55 18.86
N GLN A 48 16.55 1.10 17.80
CA GLN A 48 16.73 -0.32 17.50
C GLN A 48 17.48 -0.97 18.66
N THR A 49 16.75 -1.63 19.56
CA THR A 49 17.32 -2.46 20.64
C THR A 49 17.64 -3.86 20.13
N THR A 50 18.20 -3.99 18.93
CA THR A 50 18.60 -5.29 18.36
C THR A 50 20.00 -5.19 17.80
N ASN A 51 20.92 -5.92 18.43
CA ASN A 51 22.29 -6.19 18.00
C ASN A 51 22.32 -7.01 16.69
N SER A 52 21.77 -6.47 15.61
CA SER A 52 21.94 -6.98 14.26
C SER A 52 22.83 -6.01 13.52
N SER A 53 24.09 -6.40 13.38
CA SER A 53 25.07 -5.87 12.44
C SER A 53 24.59 -6.08 10.99
N ALA A 54 23.54 -5.37 10.61
CA ALA A 54 23.18 -5.12 9.24
C ALA A 54 23.40 -3.62 9.02
N SER A 55 24.41 -3.33 8.20
CA SER A 55 24.67 -2.03 7.57
C SER A 55 23.40 -1.17 7.48
N GLY A 56 23.48 0.08 7.95
CA GLY A 56 22.42 1.08 7.84
C GLY A 56 22.07 1.40 6.40
N GLN A 57 21.32 0.50 5.77
CA GLN A 57 20.78 0.65 4.44
C GLN A 57 19.36 1.17 4.58
N TYR A 58 19.17 2.41 4.13
CA TYR A 58 17.87 2.97 3.86
C TYR A 58 17.22 2.09 2.77
N SER A 59 16.36 1.15 3.17
CA SER A 59 15.75 0.20 2.23
C SER A 59 14.50 0.83 1.63
N VAL A 60 14.55 1.13 0.34
CA VAL A 60 13.37 1.53 -0.44
C VAL A 60 12.37 0.36 -0.38
N LEU A 61 11.15 0.64 0.08
CA LEU A 61 10.08 -0.36 0.19
C LEU A 61 9.70 -0.89 -1.20
N ASN A 62 10.18 -2.08 -1.53
CA ASN A 62 9.80 -2.83 -2.72
C ASN A 62 8.83 -3.95 -2.38
N LEU A 63 8.19 -4.52 -3.40
CA LEU A 63 7.20 -5.58 -3.22
C LEU A 63 7.79 -6.82 -2.51
N GLU A 64 9.06 -7.14 -2.79
CA GLU A 64 9.81 -8.22 -2.13
C GLU A 64 9.92 -8.05 -0.60
N ALA A 65 9.99 -6.80 -0.10
CA ALA A 65 10.04 -6.54 1.34
C ALA A 65 8.70 -6.91 2.01
N PHE A 66 7.58 -6.68 1.33
CA PHE A 66 6.27 -7.14 1.79
C PHE A 66 6.16 -8.66 1.72
N GLU A 67 6.63 -9.27 0.64
CA GLU A 67 6.59 -10.71 0.43
C GLU A 67 7.38 -11.47 1.50
N THR A 68 8.62 -11.04 1.75
CA THR A 68 9.49 -11.62 2.77
C THR A 68 8.91 -11.51 4.16
N LEU A 69 8.25 -10.40 4.52
CA LEU A 69 7.59 -10.28 5.82
C LEU A 69 6.33 -11.15 5.91
N LEU A 70 5.42 -10.99 4.95
CA LEU A 70 4.06 -11.52 5.06
C LEU A 70 3.97 -13.03 4.85
N LYS A 71 4.91 -13.66 4.13
CA LYS A 71 4.95 -15.11 3.95
C LYS A 71 5.19 -15.89 5.25
N HIS A 72 5.88 -15.30 6.22
CA HIS A 72 6.18 -15.95 7.51
C HIS A 72 4.99 -15.95 8.47
N HIS A 73 3.91 -15.25 8.13
CA HIS A 73 2.77 -15.02 9.01
C HIS A 73 1.48 -15.57 8.41
N ASN A 74 0.75 -16.34 9.22
CA ASN A 74 -0.57 -16.87 8.86
C ASN A 74 -1.67 -15.85 9.18
N ALA A 75 -2.72 -15.85 8.37
CA ALA A 75 -3.92 -15.06 8.67
C ALA A 75 -4.69 -15.64 9.87
N ALA A 76 -5.30 -14.78 10.66
CA ALA A 76 -6.21 -15.14 11.75
C ALA A 76 -7.53 -15.71 11.25
N LEU A 77 -8.05 -15.11 10.16
CA LEU A 77 -9.35 -15.38 9.58
C LEU A 77 -9.17 -15.77 8.11
N GLY A 78 -9.50 -17.01 7.76
CA GLY A 78 -9.36 -17.52 6.40
C GLY A 78 -9.23 -19.05 6.35
N HIS A 79 -9.29 -19.62 5.14
CA HIS A 79 -9.09 -21.07 4.95
C HIS A 79 -7.68 -21.48 5.42
N PRO A 80 -7.53 -22.64 6.10
CA PRO A 80 -6.22 -23.12 6.52
C PRO A 80 -5.29 -23.25 5.31
N GLY A 81 -4.12 -22.61 5.38
CA GLY A 81 -3.11 -22.62 4.30
C GLY A 81 -3.02 -21.34 3.44
N ARG A 82 -3.77 -20.28 3.75
CA ARG A 82 -3.54 -18.94 3.19
C ARG A 82 -2.71 -18.07 4.14
N SER A 83 -1.57 -17.60 3.63
CA SER A 83 -0.68 -16.68 4.34
C SER A 83 -1.24 -15.27 4.33
N LEU A 84 -0.69 -14.38 5.15
CA LEU A 84 -1.03 -12.95 5.08
C LEU A 84 -0.62 -12.34 3.74
N TRP A 85 0.41 -12.89 3.10
CA TRP A 85 0.82 -12.50 1.75
C TRP A 85 -0.30 -12.70 0.72
N ASP A 86 -1.06 -13.79 0.82
CA ASP A 86 -2.17 -14.05 -0.11
C ASP A 86 -3.33 -13.07 0.07
N HIS A 87 -3.63 -12.69 1.32
CA HIS A 87 -4.67 -11.70 1.62
C HIS A 87 -4.25 -10.30 1.17
N PHE A 88 -2.96 -9.98 1.30
CA PHE A 88 -2.36 -8.75 0.80
C PHE A 88 -2.43 -8.64 -0.72
N LEU A 89 -2.03 -9.70 -1.42
CA LEU A 89 -2.17 -9.77 -2.86
C LEU A 89 -3.65 -9.70 -3.27
N ALA A 90 -4.56 -10.40 -2.61
CA ALA A 90 -5.99 -10.31 -2.89
C ALA A 90 -6.50 -8.86 -2.82
N LYS A 91 -6.08 -8.09 -1.81
CA LYS A 91 -6.46 -6.67 -1.66
C LYS A 91 -5.88 -5.81 -2.77
N ILE A 92 -4.60 -5.96 -3.11
CA ILE A 92 -3.93 -5.16 -4.15
C ILE A 92 -4.49 -5.47 -5.54
N TRP A 93 -4.71 -6.75 -5.85
CA TRP A 93 -5.25 -7.19 -7.14
C TRP A 93 -6.74 -6.88 -7.30
N LYS A 94 -7.48 -6.65 -6.20
CA LYS A 94 -8.85 -6.13 -6.23
C LYS A 94 -8.92 -4.66 -6.66
N ILE A 95 -7.80 -3.91 -6.61
CA ILE A 95 -7.73 -2.56 -7.15
C ILE A 95 -7.41 -2.68 -8.63
N ASP A 96 -8.41 -3.04 -9.41
CA ASP A 96 -8.33 -3.42 -10.84
C ASP A 96 -8.79 -2.33 -11.80
N SER A 97 -9.20 -1.17 -11.30
CA SER A 97 -9.55 -0.01 -12.12
C SER A 97 -9.21 1.29 -11.41
N LEU A 98 -9.16 2.39 -12.17
CA LEU A 98 -9.01 3.73 -11.59
C LEU A 98 -10.16 4.04 -10.63
N ASN A 99 -11.38 3.60 -10.95
CA ASN A 99 -12.53 3.71 -10.05
C ASN A 99 -12.30 2.93 -8.75
N ALA A 100 -11.84 1.68 -8.83
CA ALA A 100 -11.52 0.88 -7.64
C ALA A 100 -10.44 1.53 -6.76
N LEU A 101 -9.48 2.27 -7.36
CA LEU A 101 -8.50 3.08 -6.63
C LEU A 101 -9.17 4.25 -5.89
N HIS A 102 -10.06 4.98 -6.54
CA HIS A 102 -10.83 6.04 -5.88
C HIS A 102 -11.70 5.50 -4.74
N GLU A 103 -12.38 4.37 -4.95
CA GLU A 103 -13.16 3.71 -3.91
C GLU A 103 -12.30 3.23 -2.75
N PHE A 104 -11.09 2.72 -3.03
CA PHE A 104 -10.13 2.33 -2.00
C PHE A 104 -9.82 3.51 -1.08
N PHE A 105 -9.46 4.68 -1.63
CA PHE A 105 -9.22 5.89 -0.84
C PHE A 105 -10.48 6.40 -0.12
N ALA A 106 -11.67 6.27 -0.71
CA ALA A 106 -12.92 6.61 -0.05
C ALA A 106 -13.17 5.76 1.20
N ARG A 107 -12.90 4.44 1.11
CA ARG A 107 -13.03 3.48 2.22
C ARG A 107 -12.02 3.74 3.34
N LEU A 108 -10.85 4.30 3.08
CA LEU A 108 -9.87 4.58 4.14
C LEU A 108 -10.42 5.46 5.29
N ASN A 109 -11.47 6.24 5.06
CA ASN A 109 -12.13 7.01 6.12
C ASN A 109 -12.87 6.14 7.15
N SER A 110 -13.40 4.99 6.74
CA SER A 110 -14.09 4.09 7.67
C SER A 110 -13.11 3.44 8.64
N LEU A 111 -11.82 3.40 8.31
CA LEU A 111 -10.75 2.89 9.18
C LEU A 111 -10.48 3.81 10.38
N LEU A 112 -10.82 5.09 10.26
CA LEU A 112 -10.54 6.09 11.29
C LEU A 112 -11.70 6.15 12.29
N ALA A 113 -11.37 6.17 13.57
CA ALA A 113 -12.33 6.43 14.62
C ALA A 113 -13.04 7.78 14.35
N LYS A 114 -14.37 7.71 14.22
CA LYS A 114 -15.23 8.87 14.01
C LYS A 114 -15.36 9.66 15.30
N THR A 115 -15.46 10.98 15.19
CA THR A 115 -15.77 11.81 16.37
C THR A 115 -17.20 11.58 16.82
N ARG A 116 -17.50 11.90 18.08
CA ARG A 116 -18.87 11.80 18.62
C ARG A 116 -19.89 12.59 17.78
N GLU A 117 -19.47 13.73 17.22
CA GLU A 117 -20.31 14.57 16.37
C GLU A 117 -20.60 13.92 15.01
N GLU A 118 -19.61 13.25 14.42
CA GLU A 118 -19.78 12.54 13.16
C GLU A 118 -20.65 11.29 13.34
N ILE A 119 -20.47 10.55 14.44
CA ILE A 119 -21.35 9.40 14.77
C ILE A 119 -22.81 9.86 14.91
N LYS A 120 -23.03 11.04 15.52
CA LYS A 120 -24.37 11.61 15.62
C LYS A 120 -24.95 11.96 14.25
N LYS A 121 -24.17 12.61 13.38
CA LYS A 121 -24.59 12.92 12.00
C LYS A 121 -24.84 11.68 11.17
N ASP A 122 -24.02 10.64 11.32
CA ASP A 122 -24.18 9.38 10.60
C ASP A 122 -25.45 8.63 11.05
N GLY A 123 -25.78 8.69 12.34
CA GLY A 123 -27.05 8.20 12.86
C GLY A 123 -28.25 8.97 12.31
N GLU A 124 -28.12 10.29 12.14
CA GLU A 124 -29.14 11.14 11.49
C GLU A 124 -29.30 10.82 9.98
N LEU A 125 -28.23 10.37 9.32
CA LEU A 125 -28.20 9.97 7.91
C LEU A 125 -28.52 8.48 7.67
N GLY A 126 -28.73 7.69 8.73
CA GLY A 126 -29.03 6.25 8.62
C GLY A 126 -27.84 5.38 8.18
N ILE A 127 -26.60 5.87 8.33
CA ILE A 127 -25.39 5.13 7.98
C ILE A 127 -25.10 4.10 9.09
N PRO A 128 -24.97 2.80 8.77
CA PRO A 128 -24.73 1.79 9.79
C PRO A 128 -23.37 1.99 10.48
N PRO A 129 -23.25 1.63 11.77
CA PRO A 129 -21.97 1.65 12.46
C PRO A 129 -20.97 0.68 11.81
N PRO A 130 -19.66 0.93 11.96
CA PRO A 130 -18.64 0.00 11.49
C PRO A 130 -18.83 -1.38 12.13
N ALA A 131 -18.40 -2.44 11.43
CA ALA A 131 -18.51 -3.82 11.89
C ALA A 131 -17.84 -4.01 13.26
N GLU A 132 -18.43 -4.83 14.12
CA GLU A 132 -17.97 -5.03 15.51
C GLU A 132 -16.54 -5.60 15.60
N ASP A 133 -16.10 -6.35 14.60
CA ASP A 133 -14.78 -6.97 14.53
C ASP A 133 -13.68 -6.03 13.97
N MET A 134 -14.05 -4.82 13.56
CA MET A 134 -13.14 -3.89 12.90
C MET A 134 -12.36 -3.04 13.92
N ILE A 135 -11.03 -3.04 13.81
CA ILE A 135 -10.16 -2.19 14.64
C ILE A 135 -10.18 -0.76 14.08
N LEU A 136 -10.75 0.18 14.84
CA LEU A 136 -10.75 1.59 14.50
C LEU A 136 -9.47 2.29 14.94
N LEU A 137 -8.85 3.02 14.02
CA LEU A 137 -7.62 3.76 14.28
C LEU A 137 -7.92 5.14 14.87
N SER A 138 -7.27 5.47 16.00
CA SER A 138 -7.32 6.84 16.51
C SER A 138 -6.69 7.81 15.50
N ARG A 139 -7.33 8.97 15.31
CA ARG A 139 -6.88 10.03 14.38
C ARG A 139 -5.52 10.62 14.74
N THR A 140 -5.10 10.50 15.99
CA THR A 140 -3.82 11.02 16.50
C THR A 140 -2.73 9.95 16.57
N SER A 141 -3.07 8.69 16.27
CA SER A 141 -2.07 7.62 16.18
C SER A 141 -1.18 7.80 14.94
N PRO A 142 0.04 7.21 14.90
CA PRO A 142 0.89 7.25 13.71
C PRO A 142 0.20 6.67 12.47
N LEU A 143 -0.52 5.55 12.64
CA LEU A 143 -1.30 4.91 11.58
C LEU A 143 -2.46 5.80 11.10
N GLY A 144 -3.23 6.37 12.04
CA GLY A 144 -4.31 7.28 11.69
C GLY A 144 -3.82 8.56 11.00
N SER A 145 -2.66 9.08 11.42
CA SER A 145 -2.03 10.24 10.79
C SER A 145 -1.56 9.92 9.37
N PHE A 146 -0.97 8.73 9.16
CA PHE A 146 -0.58 8.24 7.85
C PHE A 146 -1.78 8.12 6.90
N VAL A 147 -2.86 7.46 7.34
CA VAL A 147 -4.09 7.30 6.55
C VAL A 147 -4.68 8.66 6.18
N ARG A 148 -4.75 9.61 7.13
CA ARG A 148 -5.25 10.97 6.86
C ARG A 148 -4.37 11.72 5.87
N ARG A 149 -3.04 11.67 6.02
CA ARG A 149 -2.10 12.32 5.10
C ARG A 149 -2.24 11.74 3.70
N ALA A 150 -2.23 10.41 3.57
CA ALA A 150 -2.39 9.74 2.28
C ALA A 150 -3.69 10.13 1.57
N LYS A 151 -4.80 10.22 2.30
CA LYS A 151 -6.08 10.67 1.75
C LYS A 151 -6.03 12.12 1.26
N ILE A 152 -5.57 13.04 2.10
CA ILE A 152 -5.51 14.47 1.75
C ILE A 152 -4.63 14.68 0.52
N GLU A 153 -3.49 13.98 0.46
CA GLU A 153 -2.60 14.03 -0.69
C GLU A 153 -3.30 13.49 -1.95
N PHE A 154 -4.02 12.37 -1.85
CA PHE A 154 -4.77 11.81 -2.98
C PHE A 154 -5.86 12.75 -3.50
N GLU A 155 -6.65 13.35 -2.62
CA GLU A 155 -7.70 14.31 -2.98
C GLU A 155 -7.16 15.58 -3.65
N ARG A 156 -5.88 15.91 -3.40
CA ARG A 156 -5.20 17.08 -4.01
C ARG A 156 -4.53 16.75 -5.34
N LEU A 157 -4.36 15.49 -5.69
CA LEU A 157 -3.72 15.10 -6.95
C LEU A 157 -4.56 15.57 -8.14
N LYS A 158 -3.88 16.10 -9.16
CA LYS A 158 -4.53 16.35 -10.45
C LYS A 158 -4.77 15.03 -11.15
N PHE A 159 -5.75 14.98 -12.04
CA PHE A 159 -6.08 13.77 -12.79
C PHE A 159 -4.86 13.11 -13.47
N GLY A 160 -3.97 13.91 -14.10
CA GLY A 160 -2.74 13.37 -14.69
C GLY A 160 -1.78 12.74 -13.67
N ASP A 161 -1.70 13.30 -12.45
CA ASP A 161 -0.88 12.72 -11.38
C ASP A 161 -1.50 11.43 -10.83
N VAL A 162 -2.84 11.36 -10.75
CA VAL A 162 -3.59 10.14 -10.38
C VAL A 162 -3.39 9.05 -11.43
N LEU A 163 -3.46 9.38 -12.73
CA LEU A 163 -3.18 8.43 -13.81
C LEU A 163 -1.76 7.88 -13.72
N GLN A 164 -0.77 8.72 -13.47
CA GLN A 164 0.60 8.25 -13.31
C GLN A 164 0.79 7.42 -12.03
N LEU A 165 0.09 7.74 -10.93
CA LEU A 165 0.07 6.87 -9.74
C LEU A 165 -0.54 5.51 -10.07
N TRP A 166 -1.64 5.49 -10.81
CA TRP A 166 -2.29 4.26 -11.26
C TRP A 166 -1.36 3.41 -12.12
N THR A 167 -0.79 3.98 -13.20
CA THR A 167 0.09 3.25 -14.12
C THR A 167 1.36 2.73 -13.44
N THR A 168 1.97 3.52 -12.56
CA THR A 168 3.13 3.06 -11.76
C THR A 168 2.73 1.97 -10.76
N PHE A 169 1.54 2.04 -10.17
CA PHE A 169 1.00 1.00 -9.31
C PHE A 169 0.74 -0.30 -10.08
N ILE A 170 0.20 -0.23 -11.31
CA ILE A 170 0.06 -1.42 -12.17
C ILE A 170 1.42 -2.08 -12.37
N ARG A 171 2.44 -1.31 -12.76
CA ARG A 171 3.78 -1.84 -12.99
C ARG A 171 4.34 -2.51 -11.73
N TRP A 172 4.23 -1.84 -10.58
CA TRP A 172 4.69 -2.35 -9.30
C TRP A 172 4.01 -3.68 -8.91
N ARG A 173 2.70 -3.83 -9.10
CA ARG A 173 2.01 -5.09 -8.79
C ARG A 173 2.32 -6.22 -9.77
N GLN A 174 2.71 -5.92 -11.02
CA GLN A 174 2.99 -6.95 -12.05
C GLN A 174 4.07 -7.93 -11.60
N GLU A 175 5.03 -7.51 -10.76
CA GLU A 175 6.06 -8.39 -10.17
C GLU A 175 5.43 -9.61 -9.46
N SER A 176 4.25 -9.43 -8.84
CA SER A 176 3.53 -10.52 -8.16
C SER A 176 2.58 -11.33 -9.05
N LYS A 177 2.41 -10.98 -10.34
CA LYS A 177 1.41 -11.59 -11.23
C LYS A 177 1.60 -13.09 -11.37
N THR A 178 2.84 -13.55 -11.53
CA THR A 178 3.15 -14.97 -11.71
C THR A 178 2.82 -15.81 -10.48
N TYR A 179 3.10 -15.28 -9.29
CA TYR A 179 2.73 -15.92 -8.03
C TYR A 179 1.20 -15.95 -7.86
N TRP A 180 0.54 -14.82 -8.09
CA TRP A 180 -0.91 -14.69 -7.93
C TRP A 180 -1.68 -15.58 -8.91
N ALA A 181 -1.24 -15.68 -10.16
CA ALA A 181 -1.77 -16.62 -11.15
C ALA A 181 -1.71 -18.07 -10.66
N ARG A 182 -0.56 -18.50 -10.09
CA ARG A 182 -0.44 -19.87 -9.56
C ARG A 182 -1.38 -20.16 -8.39
N ARG A 183 -1.75 -19.14 -7.59
CA ARG A 183 -2.65 -19.29 -6.43
C ARG A 183 -4.14 -19.17 -6.78
N GLY A 184 -4.49 -18.32 -7.75
CA GLY A 184 -5.87 -18.01 -8.13
C GLY A 184 -6.43 -18.83 -9.30
N GLY A 185 -5.59 -19.55 -10.05
CA GLY A 185 -5.97 -20.24 -11.29
C GLY A 185 -5.60 -19.45 -12.54
N ILE A 186 -6.28 -19.70 -13.67
CA ILE A 186 -6.01 -19.01 -14.93
C ILE A 186 -6.33 -17.52 -14.76
N LEU A 187 -5.30 -16.71 -14.49
CA LEU A 187 -5.40 -15.26 -14.54
C LEU A 187 -5.55 -14.86 -16.01
N SER A 188 -6.60 -14.10 -16.33
CA SER A 188 -6.78 -13.51 -17.67
C SER A 188 -5.54 -12.69 -18.08
N LYS A 189 -5.29 -12.57 -19.39
CA LYS A 189 -4.21 -11.72 -19.95
C LYS A 189 -4.21 -10.34 -19.28
N TRP A 190 -5.42 -9.80 -19.09
CA TRP A 190 -5.71 -8.48 -18.53
C TRP A 190 -5.94 -8.46 -17.02
N ALA A 191 -5.57 -9.52 -16.29
CA ALA A 191 -5.71 -9.55 -14.85
C ALA A 191 -5.12 -8.29 -14.20
N GLY A 192 -5.91 -7.66 -13.32
CA GLY A 192 -5.63 -6.37 -12.70
C GLY A 192 -6.13 -5.15 -13.48
N ASP A 193 -6.71 -5.32 -14.66
CA ASP A 193 -7.44 -4.27 -15.37
C ASP A 193 -8.84 -4.77 -15.75
N GLN A 194 -9.84 -4.37 -14.97
CA GLN A 194 -11.22 -4.79 -15.19
C GLN A 194 -11.74 -4.30 -16.55
N VAL A 195 -11.39 -3.08 -16.96
CA VAL A 195 -11.86 -2.46 -18.20
C VAL A 195 -11.32 -3.21 -19.41
N LEU A 196 -10.04 -3.60 -19.40
CA LEU A 196 -9.48 -4.41 -20.48
C LEU A 196 -10.02 -5.83 -20.48
N SER A 197 -10.32 -6.40 -19.29
CA SER A 197 -10.89 -7.75 -19.22
C SER A 197 -12.32 -7.83 -19.76
N GLU A 198 -13.14 -6.81 -19.50
CA GLU A 198 -14.50 -6.71 -20.05
C GLU A 198 -14.45 -6.28 -21.53
N GLY A 199 -13.53 -5.38 -21.87
CA GLY A 199 -13.31 -4.90 -23.24
C GLY A 199 -12.86 -5.99 -24.21
N GLU A 200 -12.13 -7.02 -23.75
CA GLU A 200 -11.77 -8.16 -24.62
C GLU A 200 -13.01 -8.90 -25.13
N GLU A 201 -14.06 -9.03 -24.30
CA GLU A 201 -15.32 -9.67 -24.68
C GLU A 201 -16.16 -8.78 -25.60
N GLU A 202 -16.15 -7.45 -25.39
CA GLU A 202 -16.99 -6.51 -26.13
C GLU A 202 -16.34 -6.01 -27.43
N TRP A 203 -15.05 -5.66 -27.41
CA TRP A 203 -14.34 -4.98 -28.49
C TRP A 203 -13.47 -5.93 -29.32
N GLY A 204 -13.13 -7.10 -28.78
CA GLY A 204 -12.20 -8.05 -29.40
C GLY A 204 -10.76 -7.91 -28.88
N LEU A 205 -9.95 -8.92 -29.15
CA LEU A 205 -8.58 -9.04 -28.63
C LEU A 205 -7.64 -7.99 -29.22
N GLU A 206 -7.72 -7.72 -30.53
CA GLU A 206 -6.82 -6.79 -31.23
C GLU A 206 -7.05 -5.35 -30.77
N GLU A 207 -8.30 -4.92 -30.70
CA GLU A 207 -8.71 -3.59 -30.25
C GLU A 207 -8.29 -3.37 -28.79
N THR A 208 -8.53 -4.36 -27.93
CA THR A 208 -8.13 -4.31 -26.52
C THR A 208 -6.60 -4.24 -26.37
N GLU A 209 -5.85 -4.96 -27.21
CA GLU A 209 -4.39 -4.89 -27.22
C GLU A 209 -3.86 -3.53 -27.68
N THR A 210 -4.47 -2.91 -28.70
CA THR A 210 -4.10 -1.55 -29.10
C THR A 210 -4.36 -0.53 -27.99
N LEU A 211 -5.49 -0.64 -27.28
CA LEU A 211 -5.81 0.23 -26.14
C LEU A 211 -4.85 0.02 -24.98
N ALA A 212 -4.50 -1.23 -24.67
CA ALA A 212 -3.52 -1.54 -23.64
C ALA A 212 -2.14 -0.97 -24.00
N GLN A 213 -1.74 -1.03 -25.27
CA GLN A 213 -0.48 -0.45 -25.74
C GLN A 213 -0.50 1.08 -25.67
N ILE A 214 -1.62 1.73 -25.96
CA ILE A 214 -1.76 3.19 -25.83
C ILE A 214 -1.73 3.61 -24.35
N ALA A 215 -2.45 2.89 -23.48
CA ALA A 215 -2.58 3.22 -22.06
C ALA A 215 -1.32 2.90 -21.26
N TYR A 216 -0.64 1.80 -21.59
CA TYR A 216 0.45 1.24 -20.79
C TYR A 216 1.76 1.06 -21.56
N GLY A 217 1.79 1.12 -22.89
CA GLY A 217 3.01 0.88 -23.68
C GLY A 217 4.12 1.90 -23.47
N GLY A 218 3.78 3.13 -23.05
CA GLY A 218 4.77 4.13 -22.65
C GLY A 218 5.47 3.83 -21.31
N LEU A 219 5.06 2.77 -20.59
CA LEU A 219 5.61 2.40 -19.29
C LEU A 219 6.85 1.50 -19.38
N GLU A 220 7.25 1.03 -20.56
CA GLU A 220 8.43 0.16 -20.70
C GLU A 220 9.74 0.96 -20.87
N ASP A 221 9.66 2.19 -21.38
CA ASP A 221 10.83 3.01 -21.78
C ASP A 221 11.39 3.88 -20.64
N ASP A 222 10.55 4.25 -19.68
CA ASP A 222 10.95 5.09 -18.55
C ASP A 222 11.49 4.19 -17.43
N GLY A 223 12.81 3.96 -17.45
CA GLY A 223 13.56 3.13 -16.50
C GLY A 223 13.05 3.31 -15.07
N TYR A 224 12.23 2.36 -14.63
CA TYR A 224 11.58 2.35 -13.31
C TYR A 224 12.62 2.01 -12.24
N ALA A 225 13.56 2.92 -12.01
CA ALA A 225 14.26 3.00 -10.74
C ALA A 225 13.18 3.36 -9.72
N GLY A 226 12.79 2.38 -8.89
CA GLY A 226 11.64 2.45 -7.98
C GLY A 226 11.34 3.85 -7.48
N SER A 227 10.12 4.33 -7.72
CA SER A 227 9.74 5.72 -7.43
C SER A 227 9.98 6.04 -5.96
N ILE A 228 10.98 6.86 -5.66
CA ILE A 228 11.31 7.30 -4.30
C ILE A 228 10.38 8.46 -3.93
N SER A 229 9.67 8.35 -2.79
CA SER A 229 8.81 9.41 -2.28
C SER A 229 9.65 10.60 -1.79
N THR A 230 9.11 11.82 -1.79
CA THR A 230 9.77 12.97 -1.11
C THR A 230 10.10 12.65 0.33
N ASP A 231 9.16 12.01 1.03
CA ASP A 231 9.30 11.60 2.44
C ASP A 231 10.48 10.65 2.62
N ASP A 232 10.70 9.76 1.64
CA ASP A 232 11.79 8.80 1.68
C ASP A 232 13.14 9.46 1.33
N VAL A 233 13.15 10.46 0.43
CA VAL A 233 14.34 11.29 0.17
C VAL A 233 14.71 12.11 1.40
N GLU A 234 13.75 12.75 2.06
CA GLU A 234 13.95 13.54 3.27
C GLU A 234 14.54 12.69 4.39
N LYS A 235 13.98 11.51 4.63
CA LYS A 235 14.50 10.55 5.61
C LYS A 235 15.88 10.01 5.26
N LEU A 236 16.18 9.78 3.97
CA LEU A 236 17.52 9.39 3.52
C LEU A 236 18.53 10.50 3.81
N LEU A 237 18.17 11.76 3.53
CA LEU A 237 18.99 12.92 3.84
C LEU A 237 19.20 13.07 5.35
N GLU A 238 18.15 12.92 6.16
CA GLU A 238 18.25 12.94 7.63
C GLU A 238 19.21 11.86 8.13
N PHE A 239 19.07 10.62 7.64
CA PHE A 239 19.98 9.52 7.97
C PHE A 239 21.43 9.84 7.58
N HIS A 240 21.65 10.39 6.39
CA HIS A 240 23.01 10.76 5.94
C HIS A 240 23.62 11.86 6.82
N VAL A 241 22.82 12.85 7.22
CA VAL A 241 23.25 13.90 8.15
C VAL A 241 23.61 13.32 9.51
N GLU A 242 22.80 12.42 10.06
CA GLU A 242 23.09 11.72 11.33
C GLU A 242 24.39 10.93 11.27
N GLN A 243 24.62 10.17 10.19
CA GLN A 243 25.86 9.41 9.98
C GLN A 243 27.08 10.31 9.88
N MET A 244 26.96 11.50 9.26
CA MET A 244 28.05 12.47 9.24
C MET A 244 28.31 13.02 10.65
N GLN A 245 27.27 13.42 11.38
CA GLN A 245 27.40 13.98 12.74
C GLN A 245 27.98 12.97 13.74
N SER A 246 27.58 11.69 13.64
CA SER A 246 28.11 10.63 14.52
C SER A 246 29.59 10.37 14.27
N LYS A 247 30.04 10.43 13.01
CA LYS A 247 31.45 10.27 12.64
C LYS A 247 32.30 11.48 13.06
N PHE A 248 31.76 12.70 12.98
CA PHE A 248 32.45 13.90 13.43
C PHE A 248 32.61 13.99 14.95
N SER A 249 31.68 13.39 15.72
CA SER A 249 31.72 13.40 17.20
C SER A 249 32.65 12.33 17.80
N GLN A 250 33.32 11.51 16.97
CA GLN A 250 34.26 10.46 17.38
C GLN A 250 35.73 10.82 17.08
N CYS A 251 36.01 12.03 16.60
CA CYS A 251 37.36 12.62 16.49
C CYS A 251 37.56 13.71 17.55
#